data_AF-A0A2S0M7M3-F1
#
_entry.id   AF-A0A2S0M7M3-F1
#
_cell.length_a   1.000
_cell.length_b   1.000
_cell.length_c   1.000
_cell.angle_alpha   90.00
_cell.angle_beta   90.00
_cell.angle_gamma   90.00
#
_symmetry.space_group_name_H-M   'P 1'
#
loop_
_entity.id
_entity.type
_entity.pdbx_description
1 polymer ?
#
loop_
_entity_poly.entity_id
_entity_poly.type
_entity_poly.pdbx_seq_one_letter_code
_entity_poly.pdbx_strand_id
1 'polypeptide(L)'
;MKKLNVKNNVFLIARESWKGSRKLDYYLILKNGKKYYAFSREYSRRCHTLCQGATPINTILKIREHNKAVMNLKKYLERMMPFLIEYYGISA
;
A
#
# COMPACT_ATOMS: atom_id res chain seq x y z
N MET A 1 -13.55 -2.96 13.14
CA MET A 1 -12.08 -2.99 13.18
C MET A 1 -11.58 -1.68 13.76
N LYS A 2 -10.64 -1.70 14.72
CA LYS A 2 -10.01 -0.48 15.24
C LYS A 2 -9.27 0.23 14.10
N LYS A 3 -9.30 1.58 14.07
CA LYS A 3 -8.56 2.35 13.06
C LYS A 3 -7.05 2.15 13.29
N LEU A 4 -6.38 1.50 12.34
CA LEU A 4 -4.92 1.40 12.32
C LEU A 4 -4.33 2.78 12.04
N ASN A 5 -3.40 3.21 12.89
CA ASN A 5 -2.60 4.40 12.69
C ASN A 5 -1.15 3.94 12.77
N VAL A 6 -0.41 3.98 11.67
CA VAL A 6 0.99 3.54 11.62
C VAL A 6 1.87 4.73 11.98
N LYS A 7 2.96 4.54 12.75
CA LYS A 7 3.89 5.65 13.05
C LYS A 7 4.41 6.28 11.75
N ASN A 8 4.58 7.61 11.80
CA ASN A 8 5.01 8.41 10.65
C ASN A 8 6.31 7.85 10.05
N ASN A 9 6.40 7.90 8.71
CA ASN A 9 7.48 7.43 7.83
C ASN A 9 7.33 6.01 7.25
N VAL A 10 6.09 5.59 6.96
CA VAL A 10 5.80 4.43 6.10
C VAL A 10 5.01 4.89 4.89
N PHE A 11 5.53 4.60 3.70
CA PHE A 11 4.91 4.94 2.42
C PHE A 11 4.63 3.68 1.62
N LEU A 12 3.61 3.72 0.77
CA LEU A 12 3.29 2.68 -0.19
C LEU A 12 3.61 3.18 -1.60
N ILE A 13 4.41 2.43 -2.34
CA ILE A 13 4.66 2.66 -3.77
C ILE A 13 4.13 1.50 -4.60
N ALA A 14 3.53 1.79 -5.74
CA ALA A 14 3.13 0.79 -6.72
C ALA A 14 4.08 0.79 -7.92
N ARG A 15 4.33 -0.39 -8.47
CA ARG A 15 5.04 -0.60 -9.74
C ARG A 15 4.25 -1.58 -10.59
N GLU A 16 4.24 -1.39 -11.89
CA GLU A 16 3.77 -2.44 -12.78
C GLU A 16 4.65 -3.67 -12.58
N SER A 17 3.97 -4.81 -12.39
CA SER A 17 4.62 -6.12 -12.42
C SER A 17 5.18 -6.41 -13.82
N TRP A 18 5.85 -7.55 -13.99
CA TRP A 18 6.43 -7.94 -15.27
C TRP A 18 5.46 -7.74 -16.46
N LYS A 19 6.00 -7.29 -17.59
CA LYS A 19 5.23 -6.85 -18.76
C LYS A 19 4.26 -7.96 -19.22
N GLY A 20 2.97 -7.66 -19.24
CA GLY A 20 1.91 -8.60 -19.63
C GLY A 20 1.15 -9.24 -18.47
N SER A 21 1.65 -9.14 -17.23
CA SER A 21 0.99 -9.68 -16.03
C SER A 21 -0.33 -9.01 -15.65
N ARG A 22 -0.57 -7.78 -16.15
CA ARG A 22 -1.69 -6.92 -15.75
C ARG A 22 -1.80 -6.76 -14.23
N LYS A 23 -0.67 -6.73 -13.52
CA LYS A 23 -0.60 -6.56 -12.06
C LYS A 23 0.21 -5.34 -11.63
N LEU A 24 -0.06 -4.91 -10.42
CA LEU A 24 0.71 -3.92 -9.67
C LEU A 24 1.33 -4.60 -8.45
N ASP A 25 2.65 -4.47 -8.31
CA ASP A 25 3.40 -4.82 -7.11
C ASP A 25 3.48 -3.60 -6.20
N TYR A 26 3.09 -3.80 -4.94
CA TYR A 26 3.12 -2.78 -3.92
C TYR A 26 4.29 -3.02 -2.98
N TYR A 27 5.02 -1.95 -2.67
CA TYR A 27 6.15 -1.97 -1.76
C TYR A 27 5.98 -0.92 -0.67
N LEU A 28 6.39 -1.26 0.55
CA LEU A 28 6.55 -0.33 1.65
C LEU A 28 7.91 0.35 1.55
N ILE A 29 7.96 1.66 1.75
CA ILE A 29 9.18 2.42 1.98
C ILE A 29 9.19 2.80 3.46
N LEU A 30 10.19 2.28 4.17
CA LEU A 30 10.39 2.54 5.60
C LEU A 30 11.40 3.68 5.81
N LYS A 31 11.67 4.04 7.07
CA LYS A 31 12.62 5.12 7.45
C LYS A 31 14.02 4.99 6.85
N ASN A 32 14.46 3.77 6.56
CA ASN A 32 15.77 3.50 5.96
C ASN A 32 15.80 3.71 4.43
N GLY A 33 14.68 4.14 3.82
CA GLY A 33 14.56 4.35 2.37
C GLY A 33 14.51 3.07 1.54
N LYS A 34 14.65 1.88 2.15
CA LYS A 34 14.57 0.60 1.46
C LYS A 34 13.12 0.26 1.12
N LYS A 35 12.95 -0.44 0.00
CA LYS A 35 11.66 -0.95 -0.48
C LYS A 35 11.48 -2.38 -0.01
N TYR A 36 10.35 -2.65 0.62
CA TYR A 36 9.96 -3.96 1.12
C TYR A 36 8.70 -4.41 0.41
N TYR A 37 8.71 -5.60 -0.17
CA TYR A 37 7.54 -6.10 -0.89
C TYR A 37 6.35 -6.28 0.06
N ALA A 38 5.18 -5.77 -0.32
CA ALA A 38 3.97 -5.91 0.48
C ALA A 38 3.05 -6.98 -0.12
N PHE A 39 2.61 -6.77 -1.36
CA PHE A 39 1.68 -7.66 -2.07
C PHE A 39 1.53 -7.22 -3.53
N SER A 40 0.98 -8.11 -4.38
CA SER A 40 0.55 -7.81 -5.74
C SER A 40 -0.98 -7.78 -5.85
N ARG A 41 -1.51 -6.96 -6.75
CA ARG A 41 -2.95 -6.89 -7.09
C ARG A 41 -3.14 -6.69 -8.59
N GLU A 42 -4.34 -6.98 -9.09
CA GLU A 42 -4.73 -6.62 -10.45
C GLU A 42 -4.52 -5.13 -10.73
N TYR A 43 -4.08 -4.84 -11.96
CA TYR A 43 -3.75 -3.50 -12.38
C TYR A 43 -4.99 -2.60 -12.35
N SER A 44 -4.81 -1.42 -11.76
CA SER A 44 -5.76 -0.33 -11.81
C SER A 44 -4.99 0.94 -12.06
N ARG A 45 -5.30 1.64 -13.16
CA ARG A 45 -4.69 2.92 -13.48
C ARG A 45 -4.79 3.90 -12.31
N ARG A 46 -5.94 3.93 -11.63
CA ARG A 46 -6.15 4.83 -10.48
C ARG A 46 -5.25 4.47 -9.30
N CYS A 47 -5.08 3.18 -8.99
CA CYS A 47 -4.19 2.74 -7.92
C CYS A 47 -2.72 2.96 -8.27
N HIS A 48 -2.34 2.73 -9.53
CA HIS A 48 -1.00 3.03 -10.02
C HIS A 48 -0.69 4.52 -9.86
N THR A 49 -1.52 5.41 -10.41
CA THR A 49 -1.35 6.86 -10.27
C THR A 49 -1.33 7.30 -8.80
N LEU A 50 -2.22 6.76 -7.96
CA LEU A 50 -2.27 7.08 -6.53
C LEU A 50 -0.98 6.69 -5.80
N CYS A 51 -0.32 5.60 -6.19
CA CYS A 51 0.82 5.06 -5.45
C CYS A 51 2.16 5.18 -6.21
N GLN A 52 2.20 5.77 -7.40
CA GLN A 52 3.44 5.89 -8.19
C GLN A 52 4.49 6.77 -7.50
N GLY A 53 4.03 7.81 -6.80
CA GLY A 53 4.88 8.81 -6.13
C GLY A 53 5.25 8.51 -4.67
N ALA A 54 5.07 7.27 -4.20
CA ALA A 54 5.17 6.89 -2.78
C ALA A 54 4.20 7.67 -1.88
N THR A 55 3.07 7.03 -1.55
CA THR A 55 1.98 7.67 -0.82
C THR A 55 2.01 7.26 0.64
N PRO A 56 1.89 8.20 1.60
CA PRO A 56 1.88 7.85 3.02
C PRO A 56 0.80 6.82 3.33
N ILE A 57 1.14 5.79 4.11
CA ILE A 57 0.24 4.67 4.34
C ILE A 57 -1.06 5.11 5.02
N ASN A 58 -0.94 6.06 5.95
CA ASN A 58 -2.08 6.64 6.65
C ASN A 58 -3.03 7.40 5.72
N THR A 59 -2.53 7.95 4.59
CA THR A 59 -3.39 8.57 3.57
C THR A 59 -4.28 7.52 2.92
N ILE A 60 -3.73 6.34 2.57
CA ILE A 60 -4.48 5.25 1.94
C ILE A 60 -5.46 4.62 2.94
N LEU A 61 -5.04 4.39 4.18
CA LEU A 61 -5.91 3.82 5.24
C LEU A 61 -7.07 4.78 5.58
N LYS A 62 -6.89 6.10 5.42
CA LYS A 62 -7.92 7.10 5.71
C LYS A 62 -8.72 7.54 4.48
N ILE A 63 -8.34 7.11 3.28
CA ILE A 63 -8.98 7.54 2.03
C ILE A 63 -10.47 7.19 2.01
N ARG A 64 -11.27 8.09 1.44
CA ARG A 64 -12.68 7.94 1.12
C ARG A 64 -12.87 8.40 -0.32
N GLU A 65 -13.11 7.47 -1.23
CA GLU A 65 -13.26 7.75 -2.66
C GLU A 65 -14.35 6.84 -3.24
N HIS A 66 -15.03 7.28 -4.31
CA HIS A 66 -16.03 6.46 -5.00
C HIS A 66 -15.41 5.33 -5.84
N ASN A 67 -14.11 5.43 -6.16
CA ASN A 67 -13.43 4.44 -6.98
C ASN A 67 -13.30 3.09 -6.25
N LYS A 68 -14.00 2.06 -6.75
CA LYS A 68 -14.00 0.72 -6.17
C LYS A 68 -12.61 0.08 -6.07
N ALA A 69 -11.73 0.31 -7.05
CA ALA A 69 -10.38 -0.26 -7.03
C ALA A 69 -9.53 0.34 -5.90
N VAL A 70 -9.63 1.64 -5.68
CA VAL A 70 -8.95 2.32 -4.56
C VAL A 70 -9.51 1.86 -3.22
N MET A 71 -10.83 1.76 -3.09
CA MET A 71 -11.46 1.27 -1.86
C MET A 71 -11.11 -0.20 -1.57
N ASN A 72 -10.95 -1.01 -2.62
CA ASN A 72 -10.48 -2.39 -2.49
C ASN A 72 -8.99 -2.47 -2.08
N LEU A 73 -8.14 -1.57 -2.60
CA LEU A 73 -6.75 -1.44 -2.15
C LEU A 73 -6.70 -1.09 -0.66
N LYS A 74 -7.47 -0.09 -0.22
CA LYS A 74 -7.59 0.29 1.19
C LYS A 74 -7.96 -0.90 2.07
N LYS A 75 -9.06 -1.58 1.76
CA LYS A 75 -9.54 -2.74 2.55
C LYS A 75 -8.51 -3.86 2.61
N TYR A 76 -7.83 -4.11 1.50
CA TYR A 76 -6.78 -5.13 1.44
C TYR A 76 -5.57 -4.74 2.28
N LEU A 77 -5.16 -3.47 2.18
CA LEU A 77 -4.07 -2.93 2.98
C LEU A 77 -4.41 -2.99 4.48
N GLU A 78 -5.61 -2.56 4.89
CA GLU A 78 -6.09 -2.67 6.28
C GLU A 78 -6.00 -4.11 6.82
N ARG A 79 -6.29 -5.11 5.98
CA ARG A 79 -6.17 -6.53 6.32
C ARG A 79 -4.71 -7.00 6.42
N MET A 80 -3.84 -6.53 5.53
CA MET A 80 -2.45 -6.95 5.46
C MET A 80 -1.55 -6.24 6.48
N MET A 81 -1.90 -5.02 6.90
CA MET A 81 -1.06 -4.19 7.75
C MET A 81 -0.57 -4.87 9.03
N PRO A 82 -1.40 -5.60 9.81
CA PRO A 82 -0.91 -6.30 11.01
C PRO A 82 0.25 -7.25 10.71
N PHE A 83 0.14 -8.04 9.63
CA PHE A 83 1.19 -8.96 9.20
C PHE A 83 2.44 -8.21 8.74
N LEU A 84 2.28 -7.13 7.97
CA LEU A 84 3.40 -6.31 7.50
C LEU A 84 4.12 -5.60 8.65
N ILE A 85 3.37 -5.20 9.68
CA ILE A 85 3.91 -4.59 10.89
C ILE A 85 4.80 -5.57 11.64
N GLU A 86 4.30 -6.78 11.88
CA GLU A 86 5.04 -7.84 12.56
C GLU A 86 6.26 -8.27 11.74
N TYR A 87 6.08 -8.57 10.46
CA TYR A 87 7.12 -9.11 9.60
C TYR A 87 8.27 -8.13 9.34
N TYR A 88 7.97 -6.83 9.20
CA TYR A 88 8.98 -5.81 8.94
C TYR A 88 9.37 -4.98 10.18
N GLY A 89 8.88 -5.33 11.37
CA GLY A 89 9.17 -4.61 12.60
C GLY A 89 8.71 -3.15 12.57
N ILE A 90 7.60 -2.85 11.88
CA ILE A 90 7.09 -1.48 11.76
C ILE A 90 6.42 -1.11 13.08
N SER A 91 6.78 0.03 13.66
CA SER A 91 6.03 0.53 14.81
C SER A 91 4.65 1.04 14.37
N ALA A 92 3.60 0.37 14.85
CA ALA A 92 2.21 0.86 14.79
C ALA A 92 1.89 1.72 16.01
#